data_AF-A0ABD2A2H2-F1
#
_entry.id   AF-A0ABD2A2H2-F1
#
_cell.length_a   1.000
_cell.length_b   1.000
_cell.length_c   1.000
_cell.angle_alpha   90.00
_cell.angle_beta   90.00
_cell.angle_gamma   90.00
#
_symmetry.space_group_name_H-M   'P 1'
#
loop_
_entity.id
_entity.type
_entity.pdbx_description
1 polymer ?
#
loop_
_entity_poly.entity_id
_entity_poly.type
_entity_poly.pdbx_seq_one_letter_code
_entity_poly.pdbx_strand_id
1 'polypeptide(L)'
;MDAREKPVTKAQHFSDSGVFGPRAYFRTAFPSPAVLVIDDIKRHDAATYRCRVDFRKGQTRSFSYNLTVIDSKPDVVKNLIDHSHRIQAYQK
;
A
#
# COMPACT_ATOMS: atom_id res chain seq x y z
N MET A 1 8.81 2.70 5.99
CA MET A 1 8.58 3.76 6.99
C MET A 1 9.13 3.29 8.32
N ASP A 2 9.87 4.12 9.05
CA ASP A 2 10.38 3.78 10.38
C ASP A 2 10.08 4.90 11.40
N ALA A 3 9.26 4.58 12.40
CA ALA A 3 8.84 5.48 13.47
C ALA A 3 9.21 4.95 14.87
N ARG A 4 10.17 4.02 14.96
CA ARG A 4 10.54 3.40 16.26
C ARG A 4 11.10 4.41 17.26
N GLU A 5 11.72 5.49 16.77
CA GLU A 5 12.38 6.52 17.57
C GLU A 5 11.75 7.91 17.44
N LYS A 6 10.81 8.11 16.52
CA LYS A 6 10.26 9.43 16.17
C LYS A 6 8.75 9.35 15.93
N PRO A 7 8.00 10.46 16.12
CA PRO A 7 6.59 10.50 15.74
C PRO A 7 6.39 10.08 14.29
N VAL A 8 5.29 9.37 14.01
CA VAL A 8 4.88 8.90 12.68
C VAL A 8 4.91 10.01 11.62
N THR A 9 4.60 11.26 12.00
CA THR A 9 4.62 12.44 11.13
C THR A 9 6.03 12.87 10.68
N LYS A 10 7.08 12.39 11.36
CA LYS A 10 8.49 12.67 11.08
C LYS A 10 9.27 11.41 10.71
N ALA A 11 8.57 10.29 10.48
CA ALA A 11 9.18 9.04 10.10
C ALA A 11 9.78 9.12 8.69
N GLN A 12 10.87 8.41 8.44
CA GLN A 12 11.43 8.33 7.10
C GLN A 12 10.56 7.44 6.21
N HIS A 13 10.15 7.94 5.05
CA HIS A 13 9.47 7.17 4.01
C HIS A 13 10.49 6.75 2.95
N PHE A 14 10.44 5.48 2.52
CA PHE A 14 11.33 4.93 1.52
C PHE A 14 10.53 4.09 0.53
N SER A 15 10.85 4.20 -0.75
CA SER A 15 10.37 3.39 -1.85
C SER A 15 11.58 2.88 -2.61
N ASP A 16 11.58 1.61 -2.99
CA ASP A 16 12.68 1.02 -3.76
C ASP A 16 12.70 1.62 -5.17
N SER A 17 13.83 2.23 -5.55
CA SER A 17 14.02 2.89 -6.84
C SER A 17 13.96 1.94 -8.03
N GLY A 18 14.33 0.68 -7.84
CA GLY A 18 14.31 -0.35 -8.87
C GLY A 18 12.94 -0.97 -9.10
N VAL A 19 12.00 -0.81 -8.15
CA VAL A 19 10.65 -1.39 -8.23
C VAL A 19 9.60 -0.33 -8.55
N PHE A 20 9.46 0.66 -7.66
CA PHE A 20 8.41 1.68 -7.80
C PHE A 20 8.97 3.06 -8.14
N GLY A 21 10.23 3.34 -7.81
CA GLY A 21 10.77 4.68 -7.95
C GLY A 21 9.93 5.69 -7.14
N PRO A 22 9.68 6.89 -7.68
CA PRO A 22 8.90 7.91 -6.99
C PRO A 22 7.38 7.63 -7.00
N ARG A 23 6.92 6.60 -7.72
CA ARG A 23 5.49 6.30 -7.88
C ARG A 23 4.83 5.74 -6.63
N ALA A 24 5.60 5.19 -5.69
CA ALA A 24 5.05 4.64 -4.46
C ALA A 24 5.46 5.44 -3.23
N TYR A 25 4.48 5.73 -2.36
CA TYR A 25 4.73 6.41 -1.10
C TYR A 25 3.66 6.06 -0.06
N PHE A 26 4.02 6.20 1.22
CA PHE A 26 3.11 5.94 2.34
C PHE A 26 2.56 7.24 2.90
N ARG A 27 1.24 7.28 3.16
CA ARG A 27 0.57 8.40 3.84
C ARG A 27 0.01 7.94 5.18
N THR A 28 0.24 8.74 6.23
CA THR A 28 -0.15 8.41 7.62
C THR A 28 -0.99 9.48 8.31
N ALA A 29 -1.02 10.71 7.79
CA ALA A 29 -1.69 11.84 8.45
C ALA A 29 -3.23 11.83 8.29
N PHE A 30 -3.74 11.44 7.11
CA PHE A 30 -5.17 11.31 6.79
C PHE A 30 -5.32 10.75 5.36
N PRO A 31 -6.24 9.81 5.08
CA PRO A 31 -7.16 9.13 6.02
C PRO A 31 -6.45 8.12 6.95
N SER A 32 -7.13 7.69 8.02
CA SER A 32 -6.77 6.52 8.85
C SER A 32 -7.67 5.35 8.46
N PRO A 33 -7.14 4.17 8.11
CA PRO A 33 -5.78 3.68 8.37
C PRO A 33 -4.71 4.26 7.43
N ALA A 34 -3.43 4.10 7.78
CA ALA A 34 -2.31 4.46 6.91
C ALA A 34 -2.41 3.72 5.57
N VAL A 35 -2.13 4.43 4.47
CA VAL A 35 -2.29 3.91 3.11
C VAL A 35 -0.97 3.91 2.34
N LEU A 36 -0.75 2.85 1.56
CA LEU A 36 0.21 2.83 0.47
C LEU A 36 -0.47 3.41 -0.77
N VAL A 37 0.14 4.44 -1.36
CA VAL A 37 -0.28 5.00 -2.64
C VAL A 37 0.72 4.55 -3.70
N ILE A 38 0.21 4.10 -4.85
CA ILE A 38 0.98 3.78 -6.05
C ILE A 38 0.36 4.58 -7.21
N ASP A 39 1.09 5.57 -7.70
CA ASP A 39 0.71 6.36 -8.87
C ASP A 39 1.08 5.62 -10.17
N ASP A 40 0.31 5.84 -11.24
CA ASP A 40 0.53 5.21 -12.55
C ASP A 40 0.69 3.68 -12.41
N ILE A 41 -0.36 3.01 -11.90
CA ILE A 41 -0.37 1.56 -11.65
C ILE A 41 -0.18 0.79 -12.95
N LYS A 42 0.69 -0.22 -12.94
CA LYS A 42 1.06 -1.04 -14.11
C LYS A 42 0.73 -2.49 -13.90
N ARG A 43 0.52 -3.27 -14.98
CA ARG A 43 0.33 -4.74 -14.88
C ARG A 43 1.36 -5.45 -14.00
N HIS A 44 2.63 -5.04 -14.07
CA HIS A 44 3.70 -5.64 -13.28
C HIS A 44 3.66 -5.28 -11.79
N ASP A 45 2.84 -4.30 -11.39
CA ASP A 45 2.61 -3.98 -9.98
C ASP A 45 1.65 -5.00 -9.33
N ALA A 46 0.99 -5.88 -10.10
CA ALA A 46 0.13 -6.94 -9.58
C ALA A 46 0.95 -7.97 -8.79
N ALA A 47 0.69 -8.06 -7.47
CA ALA A 47 1.45 -8.91 -6.55
C ALA A 47 0.72 -9.06 -5.21
N THR A 48 1.26 -9.92 -4.33
CA THR A 48 0.90 -9.91 -2.90
C THR A 48 1.79 -8.93 -2.14
N TYR A 49 1.19 -7.90 -1.57
CA TYR A 49 1.84 -6.88 -0.74
C TYR A 49 1.74 -7.24 0.73
N ARG A 50 2.80 -6.99 1.49
CA ARG A 50 2.83 -7.24 2.95
C ARG A 50 2.96 -5.94 3.73
N CYS A 51 1.93 -5.59 4.49
CA CYS A 51 1.98 -4.51 5.47
C CYS A 51 2.54 -5.08 6.78
N ARG A 52 3.72 -4.60 7.19
CA ARG A 52 4.36 -4.98 8.45
C ARG A 52 4.32 -3.80 9.42
N VAL A 53 3.81 -4.02 10.62
CA VAL A 53 3.78 -3.05 11.71
C VAL A 53 4.59 -3.59 12.87
N ASP A 54 5.75 -2.99 13.11
CA ASP A 54 6.62 -3.32 14.23
C ASP A 54 6.28 -2.43 15.43
N PHE A 55 6.01 -3.05 16.58
CA PHE A 55 5.71 -2.34 17.83
C PHE A 55 6.93 -2.32 18.74
N ARG A 56 7.13 -1.21 19.47
CA ARG A 56 8.23 -1.10 20.45
C ARG A 56 8.09 -2.11 21.60
N LYS A 57 6.85 -2.37 22.03
CA LYS A 57 6.50 -3.33 23.08
C LYS A 57 5.31 -4.17 22.61
N GLY A 58 5.57 -5.19 21.81
CA GLY A 58 4.55 -6.07 21.26
C GLY A 58 5.07 -6.88 20.08
N GLN A 59 4.32 -7.89 19.67
CA GLN A 59 4.66 -8.68 18.48
C GLN A 59 4.42 -7.86 17.20
N THR A 60 5.28 -8.04 16.21
CA THR A 60 5.08 -7.53 14.85
C THR A 60 3.75 -8.06 14.29
N ARG A 61 2.91 -7.16 13.78
CA ARG A 61 1.70 -7.55 13.04
C ARG A 61 1.99 -7.50 11.54
N SER A 62 1.50 -8.51 10.82
CA SER A 62 1.69 -8.63 9.38
C SER A 62 0.35 -8.88 8.70
N PHE A 63 0.06 -8.11 7.66
CA PHE A 63 -1.14 -8.23 6.83
C PHE A 63 -0.72 -8.42 5.38
N SER A 64 -1.38 -9.33 4.68
CA SER A 64 -1.12 -9.58 3.26
C SER A 64 -2.30 -9.10 2.43
N TYR A 65 -2.02 -8.32 1.40
CA TYR A 65 -2.99 -7.79 0.45
C TYR A 65 -2.68 -8.30 -0.94
N ASN A 66 -3.66 -8.85 -1.64
CA ASN A 66 -3.47 -9.29 -3.01
C ASN A 66 -3.94 -8.20 -3.97
N LEU A 67 -3.01 -7.60 -4.71
CA LEU A 67 -3.28 -6.60 -5.72
C LEU A 67 -3.39 -7.25 -7.10
N THR A 68 -4.57 -7.17 -7.70
CA THR A 68 -4.78 -7.54 -9.10
C THR A 68 -4.92 -6.27 -9.92
N VAL A 69 -4.17 -6.18 -11.02
CA VAL A 69 -4.28 -5.09 -11.99
C VAL A 69 -5.02 -5.58 -13.22
N ILE A 70 -6.05 -4.86 -13.63
CA ILE A 70 -6.93 -5.24 -14.74
C ILE A 70 -6.98 -4.12 -15.79
N ASP A 71 -7.07 -4.53 -17.05
CA ASP A 71 -6.88 -3.68 -18.22
C ASP A 71 -8.11 -2.93 -18.69
N SER A 72 -9.29 -3.46 -18.41
CA SER A 72 -10.55 -2.86 -18.80
C SER A 72 -11.18 -2.18 -17.59
N LYS A 73 -11.65 -0.93 -17.77
CA LYS A 73 -12.58 -0.34 -16.81
C LYS A 73 -13.77 -1.29 -16.68
N PRO A 74 -14.19 -1.61 -15.46
CA PRO A 74 -15.39 -2.41 -15.27
C PRO A 74 -16.58 -1.50 -15.63
N ASP A 75 -17.67 -2.05 -16.16
CA ASP A 75 -18.93 -1.29 -16.27
C ASP A 75 -19.47 -0.85 -14.89
N VAL A 76 -18.89 -1.36 -13.80
CA VAL A 76 -19.22 -1.03 -12.41
C VAL A 76 -17.94 -0.67 -11.65
N VAL A 77 -17.74 0.61 -11.32
CA VAL A 77 -16.62 1.08 -10.48
C VAL A 77 -16.81 0.54 -9.07
N LYS A 78 -16.32 -0.66 -8.79
CA LYS A 78 -16.35 -1.22 -7.45
C LYS A 78 -15.14 -0.70 -6.67
N ASN A 79 -15.37 0.08 -5.62
CA ASN A 79 -14.37 0.32 -4.58
C ASN A 79 -14.13 -1.01 -3.83
N LEU A 80 -13.28 -1.88 -4.38
CA LEU A 80 -13.04 -3.23 -3.87
C LEU A 80 -11.88 -3.23 -2.89
N ILE A 81 -12.14 -2.74 -1.69
CA ILE A 81 -11.49 -3.30 -0.51
C ILE A 81 -12.55 -4.17 0.13
N ASP A 82 -12.57 -5.46 -0.21
CA ASP A 82 -13.37 -6.44 0.51
C ASP A 82 -12.65 -6.81 1.83
N HIS A 83 -13.40 -7.28 2.83
CA HIS A 83 -12.87 -7.79 4.11
C HIS A 83 -11.82 -8.89 3.93
N SER A 84 -11.71 -9.47 2.73
CA SER A 84 -10.74 -10.50 2.32
C SER A 84 -9.33 -9.97 1.97
N HIS A 85 -9.01 -8.68 2.19
CA HIS A 85 -7.72 -8.06 1.80
C HIS A 85 -7.37 -8.19 0.29
N ARG A 86 -8.38 -8.29 -0.58
CA ARG A 86 -8.19 -8.26 -2.04
C ARG A 86 -8.41 -6.84 -2.54
N ILE A 87 -7.47 -6.37 -3.37
CA ILE A 87 -7.49 -5.03 -3.97
C ILE A 87 -7.48 -5.21 -5.49
N GLN A 88 -8.40 -4.54 -6.18
CA GLN A 88 -8.41 -4.47 -7.64
C GLN A 88 -8.11 -3.04 -8.07
N ALA A 89 -7.11 -2.88 -8.93
CA ALA A 89 -6.74 -1.61 -9.52
C ALA A 89 -6.86 -1.67 -11.05
N TYR A 90 -7.25 -0.54 -11.63
CA TYR A 90 -7.39 -0.41 -13.07
C TYR A 90 -6.21 0.37 -13.61
N GLN A 91 -5.50 -0.20 -14.57
CA GLN A 91 -4.50 0.56 -15.31
C GLN A 91 -5.22 1.53 -16.25
N LYS A 92 -4.73 2.77 -16.32
CA LYS A 92 -5.34 3.85 -17.09
C LYS A 92 -4.90 3.83 -18.56
#